data_AF-A0A419A976-F1
#
_entry.id   AF-A0A419A976-F1
#
_cell.length_a   1.000
_cell.length_b   1.000
_cell.length_c   1.000
_cell.angle_alpha   90.00
_cell.angle_beta   90.00
_cell.angle_gamma   90.00
#
_symmetry.space_group_name_H-M   'P 1'
#
loop_
_entity.id
_entity.type
_entity.pdbx_description
1 polymer ?
#
loop_
_entity_poly.entity_id
_entity_poly.type
_entity_poly.pdbx_seq_one_letter_code
_entity_poly.pdbx_strand_id
1 'polypeptide(L)'
;MTAHFHFVTAQDVDAAQEIHAPRATVKAIVQELAAATGVTADQITGKSRKAEIVRVRQIVCFIARQKGMTYQQIGRVLNRDHTTIVAAVKREAARRHSTIHSPSCSES
;
A
#
# COMPACT_ATOMS: atom_id res chain seq x y z
N MET A 1 2.47 12.09 -22.69
CA MET A 1 3.37 12.24 -21.53
C MET A 1 2.61 12.99 -20.46
N THR A 2 2.02 12.31 -19.47
CA THR A 2 1.29 13.03 -18.43
C THR A 2 1.35 12.27 -17.11
N ALA A 3 2.42 12.51 -16.35
CA ALA A 3 2.47 12.16 -14.93
C ALA A 3 1.64 13.19 -14.16
N HIS A 4 0.33 12.95 -14.06
CA HIS A 4 -0.51 13.66 -13.11
C HIS A 4 -0.17 13.11 -11.71
N PHE A 5 0.70 13.82 -11.01
CA PHE A 5 1.09 13.54 -9.63
C PHE A 5 -0.08 13.90 -8.69
N HIS A 6 -1.08 13.02 -8.59
CA HIS A 6 -2.08 13.14 -7.53
C HIS A 6 -1.48 12.68 -6.21
N PHE A 7 -1.47 13.62 -5.27
CA PHE A 7 -0.81 13.53 -3.97
C PHE A 7 -1.67 12.69 -3.01
N VAL A 8 -1.80 11.38 -3.28
CA VAL A 8 -2.55 10.36 -2.51
C VAL A 8 -3.46 10.93 -1.40
N THR A 9 -4.73 11.23 -1.72
CA THR A 9 -5.80 11.63 -0.78
C THR A 9 -7.17 11.03 -1.14
N ALA A 10 -7.88 10.65 -0.07
CA ALA A 10 -9.25 10.16 0.10
C ALA A 10 -9.74 8.96 -0.72
N GLN A 11 -9.42 8.83 -2.02
CA GLN A 11 -9.95 7.78 -2.91
C GLN A 11 -8.96 6.64 -3.23
N ASP A 12 -7.66 6.79 -2.93
CA ASP A 12 -6.62 5.80 -3.28
C ASP A 12 -6.70 4.48 -2.49
N VAL A 13 -7.62 4.39 -1.53
CA VAL A 13 -7.67 3.35 -0.48
C VAL A 13 -9.00 2.57 -0.52
N ASP A 14 -10.05 3.13 -1.11
CA ASP A 14 -11.38 2.50 -1.21
C ASP A 14 -11.48 1.56 -2.44
N ALA A 15 -10.81 1.87 -3.56
CA ALA A 15 -10.89 1.08 -4.82
C ALA A 15 -10.12 -0.26 -4.80
N ALA A 16 -9.19 -0.48 -3.87
CA ALA A 16 -8.57 -1.80 -3.68
C ALA A 16 -9.50 -2.80 -2.94
N GLN A 17 -10.66 -2.33 -2.45
CA GLN A 17 -11.60 -3.16 -1.67
C GLN A 17 -12.41 -4.15 -2.52
N GLU A 18 -12.44 -4.03 -3.85
CA GLU A 18 -13.23 -4.92 -4.72
C GLU A 18 -12.46 -6.09 -5.35
N ILE A 19 -11.27 -6.43 -4.85
CA ILE A 19 -10.55 -7.62 -5.32
C ILE A 19 -11.23 -8.89 -4.76
N HIS A 20 -12.31 -9.30 -5.42
CA HIS A 20 -13.02 -10.58 -5.35
C HIS A 20 -12.20 -11.73 -5.97
N ALA A 21 -10.89 -11.78 -5.70
CA ALA A 21 -10.06 -12.90 -6.09
C ALA A 21 -9.58 -13.63 -4.81
N PRO A 22 -10.09 -14.83 -4.50
CA PRO A 22 -9.62 -15.65 -3.37
C PRO A 22 -8.14 -16.06 -3.46
N ARG A 23 -7.43 -15.65 -4.52
CA ARG A 23 -6.01 -15.91 -4.80
C ARG A 23 -5.23 -14.65 -5.22
N ALA A 24 -5.64 -13.45 -4.78
CA ALA A 24 -4.86 -12.24 -5.04
C ALA A 24 -3.40 -12.44 -4.56
N THR A 25 -2.42 -12.20 -5.44
CA THR A 25 -0.99 -12.30 -5.12
C THR A 25 -0.42 -10.90 -4.85
N VAL A 26 0.70 -10.80 -4.13
CA VAL A 26 1.40 -9.51 -3.93
C VAL A 26 1.66 -8.81 -5.28
N LYS A 27 1.97 -9.59 -6.32
CA LYS A 27 2.22 -9.07 -7.67
C LYS A 27 0.96 -8.42 -8.27
N ALA A 28 -0.21 -9.01 -8.09
CA ALA A 28 -1.47 -8.43 -8.55
C ALA A 28 -1.75 -7.09 -7.85
N ILE A 29 -1.57 -7.03 -6.53
CA ILE A 29 -1.72 -5.80 -5.74
C ILE A 29 -0.77 -4.70 -6.24
N VAL A 30 0.48 -5.04 -6.57
CA VAL A 30 1.46 -4.09 -7.12
C VAL A 30 1.02 -3.56 -8.48
N GLN A 31 0.50 -4.42 -9.37
CA GLN A 31 0.05 -4.02 -10.70
C GLN A 31 -1.17 -3.11 -10.65
N GLU A 32 -2.13 -3.40 -9.77
CA GLU A 32 -3.31 -2.56 -9.59
C GLU A 32 -2.95 -1.19 -9.01
N LEU A 33 -2.11 -1.15 -7.97
CA LEU A 33 -1.64 0.12 -7.41
C LEU A 33 -0.78 0.89 -8.40
N ALA A 34 -0.02 0.21 -9.25
CA ALA A 34 0.71 0.83 -10.34
C ALA A 34 -0.22 1.53 -11.33
N ALA A 35 -1.30 0.85 -11.74
CA ALA A 35 -2.31 1.41 -12.62
C ALA A 35 -3.07 2.58 -11.99
N ALA A 36 -3.44 2.47 -10.70
CA ALA A 36 -4.17 3.51 -9.98
C ALA A 36 -3.34 4.77 -9.72
N THR A 37 -2.05 4.62 -9.43
CA THR A 37 -1.16 5.73 -9.05
C THR A 37 -0.32 6.28 -10.20
N GLY A 38 -0.33 5.60 -11.36
CA GLY A 38 0.54 5.92 -12.50
C GLY A 38 2.02 5.59 -12.28
N VAL A 39 2.38 4.97 -11.15
CA VAL A 39 3.74 4.51 -10.86
C VAL A 39 3.95 3.14 -11.49
N THR A 40 5.10 2.86 -12.13
CA THR A 40 5.31 1.52 -12.71
C THR A 40 5.63 0.47 -11.64
N ALA A 41 5.29 -0.79 -11.89
CA ALA A 41 5.63 -1.89 -10.98
C ALA A 41 7.15 -1.98 -10.72
N ASP A 42 7.99 -1.71 -11.72
CA ASP A 42 9.45 -1.63 -11.57
C ASP A 42 9.92 -0.49 -10.67
N GLN A 43 9.19 0.62 -10.64
CA GLN A 43 9.48 1.71 -9.69
C GLN A 43 9.10 1.29 -8.26
N ILE A 44 7.98 0.58 -8.09
CA ILE A 44 7.52 0.06 -6.79
C ILE A 44 8.48 -0.99 -6.23
N THR A 45 8.92 -1.96 -7.03
CA THR A 45 9.89 -3.00 -6.64
C THR A 45 11.33 -2.49 -6.62
N GLY A 46 11.62 -1.44 -7.39
CA GLY A 46 12.96 -0.89 -7.55
C GLY A 46 13.52 -0.15 -6.33
N LYS A 47 14.71 0.44 -6.48
CA LYS A 47 15.44 1.14 -5.41
C LYS A 47 15.04 2.61 -5.23
N SER A 48 14.04 3.09 -5.97
CA SER A 48 13.65 4.49 -5.89
C SER A 48 13.21 4.87 -4.47
N ARG A 49 13.72 6.03 -4.03
CA ARG A 49 13.49 6.62 -2.69
C ARG A 49 12.55 7.84 -2.75
N LYS A 50 11.94 8.11 -3.91
CA LYS A 50 10.94 9.17 -4.02
C LYS A 50 9.82 8.92 -3.01
N ALA A 51 9.40 9.98 -2.33
CA ALA A 51 8.39 9.88 -1.26
C ALA A 51 7.10 9.22 -1.75
N GLU A 52 6.69 9.50 -2.99
CA GLU A 52 5.53 8.90 -3.65
C GLU A 52 5.64 7.36 -3.78
N ILE A 53 6.77 6.86 -4.28
CA ILE A 53 7.01 5.43 -4.51
C ILE A 53 7.11 4.71 -3.18
N VAL A 54 7.76 5.33 -2.20
CA VAL A 54 7.84 4.80 -0.84
C VAL A 54 6.44 4.69 -0.23
N ARG A 55 5.56 5.67 -0.46
CA ARG A 55 4.17 5.66 0.01
C ARG A 55 3.35 4.54 -0.66
N VAL A 56 3.42 4.41 -1.98
CA VAL A 56 2.74 3.31 -2.71
C VAL A 56 3.22 1.95 -2.18
N ARG A 57 4.53 1.77 -1.97
CA ARG A 57 5.08 0.53 -1.41
C ARG A 57 4.54 0.23 0.00
N GLN A 58 4.42 1.24 0.85
CA GLN A 58 3.85 1.10 2.19
C GLN A 58 2.39 0.62 2.13
N ILE A 59 1.60 1.16 1.21
CA ILE A 59 0.21 0.75 0.96
C ILE A 59 0.15 -0.71 0.46
N VAL A 60 0.96 -1.09 -0.54
CA VAL A 60 1.07 -2.49 -1.03
C VAL A 60 1.32 -3.44 0.14
N CYS A 61 2.31 -3.12 0.98
CA CYS A 61 2.70 -3.97 2.10
C CYS A 61 1.55 -4.13 3.11
N PHE A 62 0.84 -3.05 3.39
CA PHE A 62 -0.29 -3.04 4.32
C PHE A 62 -1.47 -3.87 3.79
N ILE A 63 -1.86 -3.69 2.53
CA ILE A 63 -2.95 -4.45 1.90
C ILE A 63 -2.60 -5.93 1.82
N ALA A 64 -1.40 -6.27 1.36
CA ALA A 64 -0.94 -7.66 1.28
C ALA A 64 -0.95 -8.33 2.66
N ARG A 65 -0.61 -7.57 3.73
CA ARG A 65 -0.69 -8.07 5.10
C ARG A 65 -2.13 -8.31 5.55
N GLN A 66 -3.06 -7.41 5.24
CA GLN A 66 -4.49 -7.61 5.53
C GLN A 66 -5.09 -8.81 4.80
N LYS A 67 -4.59 -9.14 3.59
CA LYS A 67 -4.99 -10.33 2.83
C LYS A 67 -4.36 -11.64 3.36
N GLY A 68 -3.65 -11.60 4.50
CA GLY A 68 -3.11 -12.79 5.17
C GLY A 68 -1.71 -13.22 4.71
N MET A 69 -1.05 -12.44 3.85
CA MET A 69 0.29 -12.80 3.36
C MET A 69 1.36 -12.60 4.44
N THR A 70 2.43 -13.41 4.38
CA THR A 70 3.56 -13.28 5.31
C THR A 70 4.51 -12.17 4.86
N TYR A 71 5.21 -11.54 5.81
CA TYR A 71 6.21 -10.50 5.50
C TYR A 71 7.31 -11.01 4.56
N GLN A 72 7.65 -12.30 4.64
CA GLN A 72 8.63 -12.93 3.75
C GLN A 72 8.09 -13.07 2.33
N GLN A 73 6.82 -13.47 2.14
CA GLN A 73 6.20 -13.55 0.81
C GLN A 73 6.13 -12.17 0.15
N ILE A 74 5.76 -11.14 0.93
CA ILE A 74 5.71 -9.75 0.47
C ILE A 74 7.12 -9.27 0.10
N GLY A 75 8.11 -9.53 0.96
CA GLY A 75 9.51 -9.17 0.72
C GLY A 75 10.11 -9.84 -0.52
N ARG A 76 9.78 -11.10 -0.79
CA ARG A 76 10.21 -11.81 -2.00
C ARG A 76 9.73 -11.12 -3.27
N VAL A 77 8.45 -10.70 -3.32
CA VAL A 77 7.88 -10.05 -4.50
C VAL A 77 8.39 -8.63 -4.68
N LEU A 78 8.58 -7.90 -3.57
CA LEU A 78 9.12 -6.54 -3.60
C LEU A 78 10.66 -6.49 -3.68
N ASN A 79 11.33 -7.64 -3.67
CA ASN A 79 12.78 -7.78 -3.60
C ASN A 79 13.40 -6.97 -2.44
N ARG A 80 12.83 -7.13 -1.23
CA ARG A 80 13.23 -6.44 0.00
C ARG A 80 13.24 -7.34 1.21
N ASP A 81 14.08 -6.98 2.17
CA ASP A 81 14.09 -7.63 3.48
C ASP A 81 12.74 -7.52 4.18
N HIS A 82 12.31 -8.64 4.76
CA HIS A 82 11.06 -8.72 5.50
C HIS A 82 11.00 -7.72 6.67
N THR A 83 12.13 -7.34 7.26
CA THR A 83 12.22 -6.28 8.29
C THR A 83 11.83 -4.91 7.73
N THR A 84 12.19 -4.61 6.48
CA THR A 84 11.77 -3.40 5.77
C THR A 84 10.26 -3.40 5.54
N ILE A 85 9.69 -4.57 5.19
CA ILE A 85 8.25 -4.73 5.02
C ILE A 85 7.52 -4.47 6.34
N VAL A 86 8.00 -5.02 7.45
CA VAL A 86 7.41 -4.79 8.79
C VAL A 86 7.41 -3.30 9.12
N ALA A 87 8.53 -2.61 8.90
CA ALA A 87 8.62 -1.17 9.14
C ALA A 87 7.67 -0.35 8.24
N ALA A 88 7.46 -0.79 7.00
CA ALA A 88 6.54 -0.16 6.05
C ALA A 88 5.07 -0.31 6.50
N VAL A 89 4.66 -1.54 6.88
CA VAL A 89 3.31 -1.82 7.40
C VAL A 89 3.03 -1.00 8.66
N LYS A 90 3.98 -0.96 9.60
CA LYS A 90 3.82 -0.18 10.85
C LYS A 90 3.64 1.31 10.58
N ARG A 91 4.44 1.89 9.68
CA ARG A 91 4.32 3.32 9.30
C ARG A 91 2.96 3.63 8.69
N GLU A 92 2.49 2.75 7.81
CA GLU A 92 1.21 2.93 7.12
C GLU A 92 0.02 2.76 8.07
N ALA A 93 0.08 1.79 9.00
CA ALA A 93 -0.91 1.61 10.04
C ALA A 93 -0.97 2.82 10.99
N ALA A 94 0.18 3.33 11.42
CA ALA A 94 0.26 4.53 12.28
C ALA A 94 -0.33 5.76 11.58
N ARG A 95 -0.06 5.93 10.27
CA ARG A 95 -0.63 7.02 9.46
C ARG A 95 -2.17 6.94 9.42
N ARG A 96 -2.74 5.76 9.16
CA ARG A 96 -4.20 5.56 9.17
C ARG A 96 -4.80 5.76 10.57
N HIS A 97 -4.13 5.28 11.62
CA HIS A 97 -4.61 5.42 13.01
C HIS A 97 -4.62 6.88 13.48
N SER A 98 -3.69 7.73 13.01
CA SER A 98 -3.71 9.17 13.31
C SER A 98 -4.90 9.92 12.69
N THR A 99 -5.61 9.33 11.73
CA THR A 99 -6.82 9.90 11.12
C THR A 99 -8.10 9.42 11.83
N ILE A 100 -8.02 8.41 12.71
CA ILE A 100 -9.14 7.89 13.52
C ILE A 100 -9.04 8.42 14.97
N HIS A 101 -8.78 9.71 15.11
CA HIS A 101 -9.07 10.43 16.37
C HIS A 101 -10.08 11.54 16.11
N SER A 102 -11.27 11.12 15.71
CA SER A 102 -12.52 11.70 16.21
C SER A 102 -13.24 10.57 16.95
N PRO A 103 -13.25 10.54 18.29
CA PRO A 103 -14.33 9.86 18.98
C PRO A 103 -15.59 10.65 18.64
N SER A 104 -16.46 10.10 17.78
CA SER A 104 -17.85 10.52 17.79
C SER A 104 -18.40 10.08 19.15
N CYS A 105 -18.34 10.98 20.12
CA CYS A 105 -19.30 11.00 21.21
C CYS A 105 -20.66 11.12 20.55
N SER A 106 -21.35 10.00 20.42
CA SER A 106 -22.80 9.98 20.27
C SER A 106 -23.33 9.82 21.68
N GLU A 107 -23.74 10.94 22.26
CA GLU A 107 -24.49 11.03 23.50
C GLU A 107 -25.71 10.10 23.47
N SER A 108 -25.94 9.38 24.57
CA SER A 108 -27.26 8.95 25.04
C SER A 108 -27.19 8.67 26.53
#